data_AF-A0A7K9GAQ2-F1
#
_entry.id   AF-A0A7K9GAQ2-F1
#
_cell.length_a   1.000
_cell.length_b   1.000
_cell.length_c   1.000
_cell.angle_alpha   90.00
_cell.angle_beta   90.00
_cell.angle_gamma   90.00
#
_symmetry.space_group_name_H-M   'P 1'
#
loop_
_entity.id
_entity.type
_entity.pdbx_description
1 polymer ?
#
loop_
_entity_poly.entity_id
_entity_poly.type
_entity_poly.pdbx_seq_one_letter_code
_entity_poly.pdbx_strand_id
1 'polypeptide(L)'
;REEFLAPMYQQVAMQFADLHDTPGRMQEKGAITDILDWKTSRTFFYWRLRRLLLEEAVKSKIHEANPELTDGQIQAMLRRWFVEVEGTVKAYLWDSNKDLVEWLEKQLTEEEGVRSVVEENIKYISRDYVLKQIRSLVQANPEVAMDSIVHMTQHMSPTQRAEVVRILSTMDS
;
A
#
# COMPACT_ATOMS: atom_id res chain seq x y z
N ARG A 1 -24.56 6.18 -60.37
CA ARG A 1 -24.57 5.06 -59.39
C ARG A 1 -23.74 5.43 -58.15
N GLU A 2 -22.50 5.89 -58.32
CA GLU A 2 -21.64 6.35 -57.23
C GLU A 2 -22.26 7.51 -56.44
N GLU A 3 -22.63 8.61 -57.10
CA GLU A 3 -23.25 9.78 -56.45
C GLU A 3 -24.54 9.45 -55.68
N PHE A 4 -25.33 8.50 -56.18
CA PHE A 4 -26.56 8.06 -55.53
C PHE A 4 -26.31 7.23 -54.27
N LEU A 5 -25.23 6.44 -54.24
CA LEU A 5 -24.90 5.56 -53.11
C LEU A 5 -23.96 6.24 -52.09
N ALA A 6 -23.23 7.28 -52.49
CA ALA A 6 -22.28 8.01 -51.66
C ALA A 6 -22.83 8.40 -50.27
N PRO A 7 -24.06 8.97 -50.15
CA PRO A 7 -24.61 9.33 -48.84
C PRO A 7 -24.80 8.12 -47.90
N MET A 8 -25.19 6.95 -48.44
CA MET A 8 -25.33 5.72 -47.64
C MET A 8 -23.96 5.17 -47.23
N TYR A 9 -22.99 5.14 -48.15
CA TYR A 9 -21.63 4.71 -47.80
C TYR A 9 -20.97 5.64 -46.79
N GLN A 10 -21.28 6.93 -46.82
CA GLN A 10 -20.82 7.87 -45.80
C GLN A 10 -21.39 7.52 -44.42
N GLN A 11 -22.67 7.14 -44.31
CA GLN A 11 -23.25 6.65 -43.05
C GLN A 11 -22.57 5.38 -42.56
N VAL A 12 -22.29 4.43 -43.46
CA VAL A 12 -21.55 3.20 -43.13
C VAL A 12 -20.12 3.53 -42.65
N ALA A 13 -19.43 4.46 -43.30
CA ALA A 13 -18.10 4.90 -42.90
C ALA A 13 -18.10 5.58 -41.53
N MET A 14 -19.11 6.40 -41.22
CA MET A 14 -19.27 7.00 -39.90
C MET A 14 -19.53 5.93 -38.82
N GLN A 15 -20.42 4.96 -39.09
CA GLN A 15 -20.66 3.86 -38.15
C GLN A 15 -19.40 3.01 -37.94
N PHE A 16 -18.63 2.78 -39.01
CA PHE A 16 -17.35 2.08 -38.92
C PHE A 16 -16.36 2.84 -38.03
N ALA A 17 -16.27 4.17 -38.15
CA ALA A 17 -15.46 4.98 -37.26
C ALA A 17 -15.96 4.92 -35.81
N ASP A 18 -17.27 5.02 -35.56
CA ASP A 18 -17.88 4.95 -34.23
C ASP A 18 -17.59 3.61 -33.49
N LEU A 19 -17.51 2.50 -34.23
CA LEU A 19 -17.10 1.20 -33.67
C LEU A 19 -15.66 1.21 -33.10
N HIS A 20 -14.82 2.16 -33.53
CA HIS A 20 -13.49 2.37 -32.96
C HIS A 20 -13.50 3.25 -31.71
N ASP A 21 -14.58 3.98 -31.43
CA ASP A 21 -14.69 4.96 -30.34
C ASP A 21 -15.59 4.44 -29.21
N THR A 22 -15.52 3.14 -28.95
CA THR A 22 -16.33 2.49 -27.92
C THR A 22 -15.61 2.47 -26.57
N PRO A 23 -16.34 2.55 -25.44
CA PRO A 23 -15.76 2.40 -24.11
C PRO A 23 -15.12 1.01 -23.93
N GLY A 24 -15.64 -0.02 -24.62
CA GLY A 24 -15.03 -1.36 -24.69
C GLY A 24 -13.59 -1.30 -25.18
N ARG A 25 -13.34 -0.60 -26.30
CA ARG A 25 -11.99 -0.43 -26.83
C ARG A 25 -11.10 0.40 -25.90
N MET A 26 -11.64 1.42 -25.23
CA MET A 26 -10.89 2.20 -24.24
C MET A 26 -10.41 1.33 -23.07
N GLN A 27 -11.26 0.42 -22.58
CA GLN A 27 -10.93 -0.52 -21.51
C GLN A 27 -9.92 -1.59 -21.98
N GLU A 28 -10.11 -2.17 -23.16
CA GLU A 28 -9.17 -3.14 -23.76
C GLU A 28 -7.77 -2.55 -23.97
N LYS A 29 -7.69 -1.24 -24.27
CA LYS A 29 -6.42 -0.51 -24.37
C LYS A 29 -5.85 -0.07 -23.02
N GLY A 30 -6.54 -0.32 -21.91
CA GLY A 30 -6.12 0.08 -20.57
C GLY A 30 -6.14 1.59 -20.33
N ALA A 31 -6.84 2.35 -21.17
CA ALA A 31 -6.96 3.81 -21.01
C ALA A 31 -7.91 4.18 -19.86
N ILE A 32 -8.86 3.30 -19.54
CA ILE A 32 -9.79 3.40 -18.42
C ILE A 32 -9.76 2.11 -17.61
N THR A 33 -10.10 2.21 -16.32
CA THR A 33 -10.16 1.03 -15.43
C THR A 33 -11.45 0.24 -15.61
N ASP A 34 -12.57 0.93 -15.85
CA ASP A 34 -13.88 0.28 -15.98
C ASP A 34 -14.89 1.13 -16.77
N ILE A 35 -15.95 0.47 -17.26
CA ILE A 35 -17.08 1.09 -17.95
C ILE A 35 -18.26 1.11 -16.99
N LEU A 36 -18.82 2.29 -16.73
CA LEU A 36 -19.83 2.46 -15.69
C LEU A 36 -21.21 2.79 -16.26
N ASP A 37 -22.23 2.19 -15.65
CA ASP A 37 -23.62 2.58 -15.86
C ASP A 37 -23.96 3.85 -15.08
N TRP A 38 -24.53 4.84 -15.77
CA TRP A 38 -24.89 6.12 -15.14
C TRP A 38 -25.79 5.95 -13.91
N LYS A 39 -26.75 5.01 -13.95
CA LYS A 39 -27.72 4.77 -12.86
C LYS A 39 -27.06 4.33 -11.54
N THR A 40 -25.93 3.62 -11.60
CA THR A 40 -25.22 3.09 -10.42
C THR A 40 -23.94 3.86 -10.10
N SER A 41 -23.52 4.77 -10.99
CA SER A 41 -22.29 5.56 -10.90
C SER A 41 -22.10 6.28 -9.55
N ARG A 42 -23.16 6.87 -8.98
CA ARG A 42 -23.08 7.57 -7.69
C ARG A 42 -22.61 6.64 -6.56
N THR A 43 -23.20 5.45 -6.47
CA THR A 43 -22.83 4.46 -5.44
C THR A 43 -21.41 3.94 -5.69
N PHE A 44 -21.04 3.71 -6.95
CA PHE A 44 -19.68 3.33 -7.32
C PHE A 44 -18.66 4.37 -6.85
N PHE A 45 -18.85 5.65 -7.22
CA PHE A 45 -17.90 6.71 -6.86
C PHE A 45 -17.87 7.01 -5.37
N TYR A 46 -18.98 6.86 -4.65
CA TYR A 46 -19.00 6.96 -3.20
C TYR A 46 -18.01 5.98 -2.56
N TRP A 47 -18.11 4.68 -2.88
CA TRP A 47 -17.21 3.69 -2.30
C TRP A 47 -15.80 3.79 -2.85
N ARG A 48 -15.64 4.05 -4.15
CA ARG A 48 -14.32 4.17 -4.79
C ARG A 48 -13.52 5.35 -4.22
N LEU A 49 -14.14 6.51 -4.06
CA LEU A 49 -13.45 7.68 -3.51
C LEU A 49 -13.07 7.47 -2.05
N ARG A 50 -13.98 6.91 -1.24
CA ARG A 50 -13.67 6.59 0.17
C ARG A 50 -12.51 5.61 0.28
N ARG A 51 -12.49 4.56 -0.56
CA ARG A 51 -11.37 3.61 -0.65
C ARG A 51 -10.06 4.34 -0.92
N LEU A 52 -10.02 5.16 -1.97
CA LEU A 52 -8.80 5.87 -2.37
C LEU A 52 -8.28 6.81 -1.27
N LEU A 53 -9.18 7.53 -0.59
CA LEU A 53 -8.80 8.42 0.52
C LEU A 53 -8.22 7.65 1.71
N LEU A 54 -8.80 6.50 2.07
CA LEU A 54 -8.31 5.67 3.16
C LEU A 54 -7.00 4.95 2.79
N GLU A 55 -6.89 4.43 1.56
CA GLU A 55 -5.64 3.88 1.05
C GLU A 55 -4.52 4.93 1.08
N GLU A 56 -4.79 6.17 0.66
CA GLU A 56 -3.81 7.26 0.67
C GLU A 56 -3.41 7.66 2.10
N ALA A 57 -4.37 7.67 3.04
CA ALA A 57 -4.07 7.94 4.45
C ALA A 57 -3.14 6.89 5.06
N VAL A 58 -3.39 5.60 4.81
CA VAL A 58 -2.51 4.52 5.27
C VAL A 58 -1.16 4.57 4.57
N LYS A 59 -1.15 4.81 3.26
CA LYS A 59 0.08 4.96 2.47
C LYS A 59 0.96 6.09 3.00
N SER A 60 0.36 7.23 3.34
CA SER A 60 1.07 8.35 3.94
C SER A 60 1.76 7.95 5.26
N LYS A 61 1.06 7.24 6.15
CA LYS A 61 1.66 6.72 7.40
C LYS A 61 2.80 5.73 7.14
N ILE A 62 2.68 4.86 6.15
CA ILE A 62 3.74 3.92 5.78
C ILE A 62 4.96 4.67 5.23
N HIS A 63 4.74 5.70 4.41
CA HIS A 63 5.82 6.50 3.84
C HIS A 63 6.54 7.33 4.90
N GLU A 64 5.83 7.85 5.90
CA GLU A 64 6.43 8.48 7.09
C GLU A 64 7.30 7.48 7.88
N ALA A 65 6.86 6.23 8.02
CA ALA A 65 7.60 5.19 8.72
C ALA A 65 8.85 4.71 7.96
N ASN A 66 8.76 4.62 6.62
CA ASN A 66 9.89 4.29 5.76
C ASN A 66 9.72 4.95 4.37
N PRO A 67 10.43 6.07 4.14
CA PRO A 67 10.36 6.81 2.87
C PRO A 67 10.95 6.05 1.66
N GLU A 68 11.72 4.99 1.88
CA GLU A 68 12.35 4.21 0.80
C GLU A 68 11.38 3.22 0.13
N LEU A 69 10.19 3.01 0.70
CA LEU A 69 9.19 2.11 0.13
C LEU A 69 8.48 2.75 -1.06
N THR A 70 8.43 2.02 -2.17
CA THR A 70 7.71 2.41 -3.39
C THR A 70 6.21 2.14 -3.27
N ASP A 71 5.40 2.89 -4.02
CA ASP A 71 3.94 2.72 -4.07
C ASP A 71 3.51 1.27 -4.37
N GLY A 72 4.19 0.61 -5.30
CA GLY A 72 3.90 -0.78 -5.64
C GLY A 72 4.18 -1.75 -4.49
N GLN A 73 5.24 -1.52 -3.71
CA GLN A 73 5.52 -2.30 -2.50
C GLN A 73 4.46 -2.05 -1.44
N ILE A 74 4.08 -0.80 -1.21
CA ILE A 74 3.05 -0.43 -0.23
C ILE A 74 1.71 -1.09 -0.59
N GLN A 75 1.30 -1.03 -1.86
CA GLN A 75 0.07 -1.66 -2.33
C GLN A 75 0.10 -3.18 -2.16
N ALA A 76 1.24 -3.82 -2.46
CA ALA A 76 1.42 -5.26 -2.26
C ALA A 76 1.36 -5.64 -0.77
N MET A 77 1.96 -4.83 0.11
CA MET A 77 1.91 -5.01 1.56
C MET A 77 0.49 -4.87 2.10
N LEU A 78 -0.25 -3.85 1.68
CA LEU A 78 -1.65 -3.67 2.09
C LEU A 78 -2.53 -4.85 1.64
N ARG A 79 -2.35 -5.31 0.41
CA ARG A 79 -3.06 -6.51 -0.07
C ARG A 79 -2.71 -7.75 0.74
N ARG A 80 -1.43 -7.91 1.09
CA ARG A 80 -0.97 -9.02 1.93
C ARG A 80 -1.62 -8.96 3.32
N TRP A 81 -1.60 -7.79 3.98
CA TRP A 81 -2.19 -7.62 5.31
C TRP A 81 -3.70 -7.83 5.32
N PHE A 82 -4.40 -7.40 4.26
CA PHE A 82 -5.82 -7.70 4.08
C PHE A 82 -6.07 -9.21 4.06
N VAL A 83 -5.30 -9.96 3.26
CA VAL A 83 -5.46 -11.42 3.14
C VAL A 83 -5.05 -12.14 4.42
N GLU A 84 -4.04 -11.65 5.16
CA GLU A 84 -3.64 -12.21 6.45
C GLU A 84 -4.76 -12.09 7.51
N VAL A 85 -5.52 -10.99 7.48
CA VAL A 85 -6.61 -10.73 8.44
C VAL A 85 -7.92 -11.39 8.03
N GLU A 86 -8.35 -11.22 6.78
CA GLU A 86 -9.64 -11.72 6.29
C GLU A 86 -9.59 -13.19 5.82
N GLY A 87 -8.39 -13.70 5.57
CA GLY A 87 -8.15 -15.04 5.05
C GLY A 87 -8.18 -15.13 3.52
N THR A 88 -7.49 -16.13 2.99
CA THR A 88 -7.34 -16.37 1.54
C THR A 88 -8.66 -16.62 0.82
N VAL A 89 -9.64 -17.22 1.49
CA VAL A 89 -11.00 -17.44 0.96
C VAL A 89 -11.70 -16.11 0.61
N LYS A 90 -11.39 -15.03 1.33
CA LYS A 90 -11.93 -13.70 1.11
C LYS A 90 -11.03 -12.79 0.28
N ALA A 91 -9.94 -13.30 -0.31
CA ALA A 91 -8.99 -12.48 -1.05
C ALA A 91 -9.62 -11.72 -2.24
N TYR A 92 -10.69 -12.25 -2.84
CA TYR A 92 -11.44 -11.59 -3.91
C TYR A 92 -12.13 -10.28 -3.48
N LEU A 93 -12.41 -10.13 -2.17
CA LEU A 93 -13.02 -8.91 -1.62
C LEU A 93 -12.07 -7.70 -1.64
N TRP A 94 -10.76 -7.92 -1.88
CA TRP A 94 -9.80 -6.83 -2.09
C TRP A 94 -10.20 -5.91 -3.27
N ASP A 95 -10.82 -6.49 -4.30
CA ASP A 95 -11.25 -5.74 -5.48
C ASP A 95 -12.62 -5.05 -5.25
N SER A 96 -13.35 -5.41 -4.19
CA SER A 96 -14.58 -4.74 -3.78
C SER A 96 -14.27 -3.44 -3.05
N ASN A 97 -14.75 -2.31 -3.59
CA ASN A 97 -14.56 -1.00 -2.95
C ASN A 97 -15.19 -0.93 -1.56
N LYS A 98 -16.36 -1.57 -1.37
CA LYS A 98 -17.09 -1.49 -0.11
C LYS A 98 -16.40 -2.31 0.98
N ASP A 99 -16.11 -3.58 0.71
CA ASP A 99 -15.50 -4.47 1.68
C ASP A 99 -14.11 -3.98 2.11
N LEU A 100 -13.33 -3.42 1.17
CA LEU A 100 -12.04 -2.85 1.52
C LEU A 100 -12.16 -1.58 2.36
N VAL A 101 -13.14 -0.70 2.09
CA VAL A 101 -13.40 0.48 2.93
C VAL A 101 -13.76 0.04 4.35
N GLU A 102 -14.68 -0.90 4.51
CA GLU A 102 -15.09 -1.40 5.81
C GLU A 102 -13.91 -2.03 6.59
N TRP A 103 -13.01 -2.72 5.88
CA TRP A 103 -11.78 -3.25 6.49
C TRP A 103 -10.82 -2.12 6.89
N LEU A 104 -10.53 -1.17 6.00
CA LEU A 104 -9.62 -0.05 6.27
C LEU A 104 -10.10 0.80 7.44
N GLU A 105 -11.40 1.07 7.53
CA GLU A 105 -12.00 1.77 8.67
C GLU A 105 -11.71 1.03 9.98
N LYS A 106 -11.97 -0.28 10.04
CA LYS A 106 -11.66 -1.09 11.25
C LYS A 106 -10.17 -1.07 11.62
N GLN A 107 -9.28 -0.98 10.63
CA GLN A 107 -7.84 -0.90 10.90
C GLN A 107 -7.40 0.49 11.38
N LEU A 108 -8.16 1.54 11.07
CA LEU A 108 -7.85 2.92 11.42
C LEU A 108 -8.59 3.41 12.67
N THR A 109 -9.66 2.74 13.09
CA THR A 109 -10.37 3.10 14.32
C THR A 109 -9.58 2.68 15.56
N GLU A 110 -9.33 3.63 16.45
CA GLU A 110 -8.71 3.40 17.77
C GLU A 110 -9.77 2.94 18.78
N GLU A 111 -10.36 1.76 18.57
CA GLU A 111 -11.24 1.15 19.57
C GLU A 111 -10.40 0.35 20.59
N GLU A 112 -10.61 0.62 21.89
CA GLU A 112 -9.95 -0.09 22.98
C GLU A 112 -10.18 -1.59 22.88
N GLY A 113 -9.12 -2.35 22.56
CA GLY A 113 -9.11 -3.81 22.51
C GLY A 113 -9.04 -4.42 21.11
N VAL A 114 -9.21 -3.64 20.04
CA VAL A 114 -9.04 -4.14 18.66
C VAL A 114 -7.62 -3.89 18.19
N ARG A 115 -6.85 -4.96 17.95
CA ARG A 115 -5.47 -4.88 17.46
C ARG A 115 -5.48 -4.58 15.96
N SER A 116 -5.09 -3.36 15.59
CA SER A 116 -4.86 -2.99 14.19
C SER A 116 -3.57 -3.62 13.66
N VAL A 117 -3.71 -4.49 12.66
CA VAL A 117 -2.58 -5.14 11.99
C VAL A 117 -1.82 -4.13 11.14
N VAL A 118 -2.52 -3.15 10.55
CA VAL A 118 -1.89 -2.07 9.77
C VAL A 118 -0.98 -1.23 10.68
N GLU A 119 -1.49 -0.73 11.80
CA GLU A 119 -0.71 0.11 12.72
C GLU A 119 0.47 -0.65 13.34
N GLU A 120 0.28 -1.92 13.70
CA GLU A 120 1.38 -2.73 14.21
C GLU A 120 2.48 -2.96 13.17
N ASN A 121 2.09 -3.26 11.93
CA ASN A 121 3.06 -3.46 10.86
C ASN A 121 3.80 -2.16 10.52
N ILE A 122 3.15 -1.00 10.58
CA ILE A 122 3.81 0.31 10.44
C ILE A 122 4.87 0.50 11.53
N LYS A 123 4.61 0.09 12.78
CA LYS A 123 5.62 0.14 13.86
C LYS A 123 6.83 -0.75 13.57
N TYR A 124 6.61 -1.96 13.04
CA TYR A 124 7.72 -2.84 12.65
C TYR A 124 8.53 -2.25 11.49
N ILE A 125 7.86 -1.68 10.48
CA ILE A 125 8.53 -1.00 9.35
C ILE A 125 9.41 0.15 9.85
N SER A 126 8.87 1.00 10.72
CA SER A 126 9.61 2.12 11.30
C SER A 126 10.83 1.64 12.08
N ARG A 127 10.66 0.61 12.93
CA ARG A 127 11.75 0.01 13.71
C ARG A 127 12.86 -0.53 12.81
N ASP A 128 12.50 -1.30 11.77
CA ASP A 128 13.47 -1.89 10.85
C ASP A 128 14.19 -0.83 10.04
N TYR A 129 13.48 0.24 9.64
CA TYR A 129 14.08 1.38 8.96
C TYR A 129 15.11 2.09 9.86
N VAL A 130 14.76 2.42 11.11
CA VAL A 130 15.70 3.05 12.05
C VAL A 130 16.93 2.17 12.29
N LEU A 131 16.75 0.85 12.46
CA LEU A 131 17.87 -0.08 12.62
C LEU A 131 18.78 -0.12 11.38
N LYS A 132 18.19 -0.09 10.18
CA LYS A 132 18.95 0.02 8.92
C LYS A 132 19.77 1.32 8.87
N GLN A 133 19.18 2.45 9.28
CA GLN A 133 19.87 3.74 9.31
C GLN A 133 21.05 3.75 10.29
N ILE A 134 20.86 3.22 11.51
CA ILE A 134 21.94 3.10 12.51
C ILE A 134 23.08 2.24 11.94
N ARG A 135 22.76 1.09 11.33
CA ARG A 135 23.77 0.22 10.72
C ARG A 135 24.56 0.93 9.64
N SER A 136 23.88 1.67 8.76
CA SER A 136 24.51 2.44 7.69
C SER A 136 25.47 3.50 8.25
N LEU A 137 25.05 4.24 9.28
CA LEU A 137 25.87 5.27 9.93
C LEU A 137 27.14 4.70 10.57
N VAL A 138 27.03 3.57 11.28
CA VAL A 138 28.18 2.89 11.91
C VAL A 138 29.11 2.28 10.86
N GLN A 139 28.58 1.75 9.75
CA GLN A 139 29.40 1.22 8.66
C GLN A 139 30.17 2.32 7.92
N ALA A 140 29.56 3.50 7.75
CA ALA A 140 30.22 4.64 7.12
C ALA A 140 31.27 5.30 8.03
N ASN A 141 31.12 5.17 9.36
CA ASN A 141 31.98 5.80 10.37
C ASN A 141 32.36 4.77 11.47
N PRO A 142 33.24 3.80 11.19
CA PRO A 142 33.56 2.73 12.14
C PRO A 142 34.19 3.23 13.46
N GLU A 143 34.85 4.38 13.44
CA GLU A 143 35.51 4.99 14.59
C GLU A 143 34.54 5.41 15.71
N VAL A 144 33.28 5.75 15.40
CA VAL A 144 32.29 6.16 16.41
C VAL A 144 31.57 4.97 17.05
N ALA A 145 31.86 3.73 16.63
CA ALA A 145 31.14 2.55 17.07
C ALA A 145 31.27 2.31 18.58
N MET A 146 32.49 2.37 19.12
CA MET A 146 32.74 2.14 20.55
C MET A 146 32.11 3.23 21.42
N ASP A 147 32.27 4.49 21.05
CA ASP A 147 31.67 5.63 21.77
C ASP A 147 30.14 5.55 21.76
N SER A 148 29.55 5.11 20.64
CA SER A 148 28.11 4.88 20.51
C SER A 148 27.62 3.79 21.47
N ILE A 149 28.36 2.68 21.61
CA ILE A 149 28.04 1.61 22.57
C ILE A 149 28.08 2.14 24.00
N VAL A 150 29.12 2.89 24.36
CA VAL A 150 29.24 3.49 25.69
C VAL A 150 28.03 4.38 25.99
N HIS A 151 27.69 5.31 25.09
CA HIS A 151 26.52 6.18 25.27
C HIS A 151 25.19 5.41 25.36
N MET A 152 24.97 4.39 24.51
CA MET A 152 23.75 3.57 24.58
C MET A 152 23.63 2.85 25.93
N THR A 153 24.72 2.26 26.44
CA THR A 153 24.70 1.52 27.71
C THR A 153 24.42 2.39 28.94
N GLN A 154 24.68 3.70 28.88
CA GLN A 154 24.35 4.64 29.95
C GLN A 154 22.84 4.78 30.15
N HIS A 155 22.05 4.66 29.08
CA HIS A 155 20.58 4.76 29.12
C HIS A 155 19.87 3.42 29.36
N MET A 156 20.61 2.31 29.41
CA MET A 156 20.05 0.98 29.65
C MET A 156 19.82 0.70 31.14
N SER A 157 18.79 -0.07 31.44
CA SER A 157 18.56 -0.57 32.80
C SER A 157 19.68 -1.53 33.23
N PRO A 158 19.91 -1.74 34.54
CA PRO A 158 20.89 -2.73 35.01
C PRO A 158 20.66 -4.14 34.44
N THR A 159 19.40 -4.54 34.25
CA THR A 159 19.04 -5.84 33.64
C THR A 159 19.40 -5.90 32.17
N GLN A 160 19.12 -4.84 31.39
CA GLN A 160 19.53 -4.75 30.00
C GLN A 160 21.06 -4.75 29.84
N ARG A 161 21.78 -4.06 30.72
CA ARG A 161 23.26 -4.08 30.73
C ARG A 161 23.82 -5.48 31.02
N ALA A 162 23.26 -6.19 32.00
CA ALA A 162 23.68 -7.55 32.31
C ALA A 162 23.47 -8.49 31.11
N GLU A 163 22.37 -8.33 30.39
CA GLU A 163 22.08 -9.11 29.18
C GLU A 163 23.06 -8.82 28.04
N VAL A 164 23.42 -7.54 27.81
CA VAL A 164 24.46 -7.18 26.83
C VAL A 164 25.80 -7.82 27.18
N VAL A 165 26.22 -7.75 28.44
CA VAL A 165 27.47 -8.37 28.91
C VAL A 165 27.43 -9.88 28.68
N ARG A 166 26.30 -10.55 28.99
CA ARG A 166 26.11 -11.98 28.75
C ARG A 166 26.25 -12.32 27.26
N ILE A 167 25.57 -11.57 26.38
CA ILE A 167 25.62 -11.79 24.93
C ILE A 167 27.06 -11.66 24.42
N LEU A 168 27.76 -10.57 24.76
CA LEU A 168 29.14 -10.34 24.33
C LEU A 168 30.08 -11.46 24.82
N SER A 169 29.92 -11.90 26.08
CA SER A 169 30.73 -12.98 26.64
C SER A 169 30.51 -14.32 25.94
N THR A 170 29.32 -14.55 25.39
CA THR A 170 28.99 -15.77 24.63
C THR A 170 29.38 -15.72 23.15
N MET A 171 29.74 -14.55 22.62
CA MET A 171 30.17 -14.42 21.21
C MET A 171 31.65 -14.80 21.00
N ASP A 172 32.46 -14.77 22.05
CA ASP A 172 33.87 -15.20 22.04
C ASP A 172 34.05 -16.70 22.38
N SER A 173 32.96 -17.44 22.58
CA SER A 173 32.92 -18.91 22.76
C SER A 173 32.56 -19.62 21.47
#